data_AF-A0AA39VMR8-F1
#
_entry.id   AF-A0AA39VMR8-F1
#
_cell.length_a   1.000
_cell.length_b   1.000
_cell.length_c   1.000
_cell.angle_alpha   90.00
_cell.angle_beta   90.00
_cell.angle_gamma   90.00
#
_symmetry.space_group_name_H-M   'P 1'
#
loop_
_entity.id
_entity.type
_entity.pdbx_description
1 polymer ?
#
loop_
_entity_poly.entity_id
_entity_poly.type
_entity_poly.pdbx_seq_one_letter_code
_entity_poly.pdbx_strand_id
1 'polypeptide(L)'
;MASNVDRFMTYKVYGMCPDDWDTAQKLIAGGCDPLPRRRCFSRTPPHYSKPLAINTCLWTQPSDVNILWNHYKCKSYSCLVSNQTIDRRGFFKCVDCFNLSKTGWDIPTNDSVSAEFTINEVLLLKPGEIRIGLDFSPTTGTFAAMMRERNVTIASATLNLGAPFNEVIALRGLLPLYISIGSRLPFFDNTLDIVHSTLFLDGWIGIHLLQFVIFDWDRVLRPKGLLWVDRFFCKKDDMKLYLDEFARLGYKKLLWRVVPKTDKLGDELFFSALLEKPSRG
;
A
#
# COMPACT_ATOMS: atom_id res chain seq x y z
N MET A 1 -9.26 -13.53 31.50
CA MET A 1 -8.23 -13.58 30.42
C MET A 1 -7.69 -12.19 30.24
N ALA A 2 -6.37 -12.02 30.13
CA ALA A 2 -5.76 -10.72 29.85
C ALA A 2 -6.15 -10.26 28.42
N SER A 3 -6.40 -8.96 28.23
CA SER A 3 -6.70 -8.41 26.91
C SER A 3 -5.50 -8.55 25.96
N ASN A 4 -5.71 -8.45 24.64
CA ASN A 4 -4.60 -8.44 23.68
C ASN A 4 -3.61 -7.30 23.96
N VAL A 5 -4.08 -6.18 24.53
CA VAL A 5 -3.23 -5.05 24.94
C VAL A 5 -2.37 -5.42 26.14
N ASP A 6 -2.92 -6.09 27.15
CA ASP A 6 -2.14 -6.53 28.32
C ASP A 6 -1.00 -7.48 27.90
N ARG A 7 -1.30 -8.41 26.99
CA ARG A 7 -0.27 -9.30 26.42
C ARG A 7 0.77 -8.50 25.64
N PHE A 8 0.35 -7.54 24.82
CA PHE A 8 1.26 -6.65 24.11
C PHE A 8 2.12 -5.80 25.07
N MET A 9 1.63 -5.47 26.27
CA MET A 9 2.40 -4.72 27.26
C MET A 9 3.24 -5.60 28.19
N THR A 10 3.23 -6.91 28.00
CA THR A 10 4.06 -7.86 28.74
C THR A 10 5.47 -7.92 28.15
N TYR A 11 6.36 -7.03 28.58
CA TYR A 11 7.77 -7.03 28.20
C TYR A 11 8.68 -6.67 29.38
N LYS A 12 9.95 -7.07 29.29
CA LYS A 12 10.98 -6.65 30.25
C LYS A 12 11.60 -5.32 29.81
N VAL A 13 11.62 -4.33 30.70
CA VAL A 13 12.30 -3.05 30.45
C VAL A 13 13.79 -3.30 30.19
N TYR A 14 14.34 -2.71 29.13
CA TYR A 14 15.70 -2.97 28.63
C TYR A 14 15.98 -4.43 28.24
N GLY A 15 14.94 -5.26 28.07
CA GLY A 15 15.05 -6.60 27.49
C GLY A 15 14.73 -6.62 26.00
N MET A 16 14.70 -7.81 25.41
CA MET A 16 14.16 -8.00 24.05
C MET A 16 12.63 -7.93 24.09
N CYS A 17 12.03 -7.27 23.11
CA CYS A 17 10.59 -7.33 22.93
C CYS A 17 10.17 -8.77 22.55
N PRO A 18 8.96 -9.21 22.96
CA PRO A 18 8.37 -10.43 22.45
C PRO A 18 8.30 -10.43 20.91
N ASP A 19 8.39 -11.61 20.31
CA ASP A 19 8.13 -11.78 18.88
C ASP A 19 6.62 -11.88 18.68
N ASP A 20 5.96 -10.73 18.57
CA ASP A 20 4.51 -10.64 18.57
C ASP A 20 3.98 -9.51 17.67
N TRP A 21 4.68 -9.24 16.56
CA TRP A 21 4.25 -8.26 15.58
C TRP A 21 2.84 -8.58 15.03
N ASP A 22 2.45 -9.84 14.96
CA ASP A 22 1.10 -10.24 14.52
C ASP A 22 0.03 -9.84 15.54
N THR A 23 0.36 -9.83 16.83
CA THR A 23 -0.50 -9.30 17.91
C THR A 23 -0.60 -7.78 17.80
N ALA A 24 0.52 -7.10 17.55
CA ALA A 24 0.55 -5.66 17.29
C ALA A 24 -0.34 -5.30 16.09
N GLN A 25 -0.24 -6.05 14.99
CA GLN A 25 -1.08 -5.85 13.80
C GLN A 25 -2.56 -6.04 14.09
N LYS A 26 -2.94 -7.07 14.87
CA LYS A 26 -4.33 -7.31 15.27
C LYS A 26 -4.90 -6.15 16.09
N LEU A 27 -4.09 -5.57 16.97
CA LEU A 27 -4.47 -4.39 17.74
C LEU A 27 -4.66 -3.16 16.83
N ILE A 28 -3.72 -2.89 15.92
CA ILE A 28 -3.81 -1.79 14.93
C ILE A 28 -5.07 -1.96 14.06
N ALA A 29 -5.29 -3.16 13.51
CA ALA A 29 -6.46 -3.47 12.71
C ALA A 29 -7.77 -3.37 13.50
N GLY A 30 -7.72 -3.58 14.82
CA GLY A 30 -8.83 -3.39 15.75
C GLY A 30 -9.01 -1.95 16.24
N GLY A 31 -8.29 -0.97 15.67
CA GLY A 31 -8.43 0.46 16.00
C GLY A 31 -7.60 0.93 17.20
N CYS A 32 -6.68 0.12 17.72
CA CYS A 32 -5.79 0.51 18.82
C CYS A 32 -4.52 1.23 18.31
N ASP A 33 -4.65 2.12 17.33
CA ASP A 33 -3.55 2.85 16.72
C ASP A 33 -3.60 4.35 17.13
N PRO A 34 -2.49 4.97 17.59
CA PRO A 34 -1.15 4.39 17.76
C PRO A 34 -1.07 3.40 18.92
N LEU A 35 -0.27 2.34 18.74
CA LEU A 35 0.02 1.40 19.81
C LEU A 35 0.82 2.07 20.95
N PRO A 36 0.65 1.63 22.21
CA PRO A 36 1.50 2.07 23.30
C PRO A 36 2.98 1.80 23.04
N ARG A 37 3.85 2.75 23.40
CA ARG A 37 5.30 2.58 23.26
C ARG A 37 5.83 1.53 24.24
N ARG A 38 6.71 0.65 23.76
CA ARG A 38 7.43 -0.32 24.58
C ARG A 38 8.83 0.18 24.95
N ARG A 39 9.32 -0.23 26.12
CA ARG A 39 10.68 0.05 26.61
C ARG A 39 11.57 -1.19 26.51
N CYS A 40 11.52 -1.88 25.39
CA CYS A 40 12.32 -3.07 25.06
C CYS A 40 12.98 -2.89 23.68
N PHE A 41 14.01 -3.68 23.40
CA PHE A 41 14.71 -3.65 22.12
C PHE A 41 13.98 -4.48 21.07
N SER A 42 13.78 -3.90 19.89
CA SER A 42 13.20 -4.60 18.74
C SER A 42 14.03 -5.82 18.36
N ARG A 43 13.35 -6.89 17.94
CA ARG A 43 14.03 -8.08 17.45
C ARG A 43 14.68 -7.81 16.10
N THR A 44 15.84 -8.40 15.89
CA THR A 44 16.57 -8.35 14.61
C THR A 44 16.75 -9.76 14.07
N PRO A 45 16.84 -9.93 12.74
CA PRO A 45 17.27 -11.19 12.15
C PRO A 45 18.65 -11.61 12.70
N PRO A 46 18.86 -12.90 13.04
CA PRO A 46 20.08 -13.36 13.70
C PRO A 46 21.34 -13.25 12.83
N HIS A 47 21.16 -13.27 11.50
CA HIS A 47 22.26 -13.24 10.53
C HIS A 47 22.11 -12.05 9.58
N TYR A 48 21.72 -10.89 10.12
CA TYR A 48 21.53 -9.67 9.33
C TYR A 48 22.79 -9.33 8.52
N SER A 49 22.58 -9.13 7.22
CA SER A 49 23.64 -8.81 6.25
C SER A 49 23.63 -7.32 5.92
N LYS A 50 24.77 -6.83 5.42
CA LYS A 50 24.91 -5.43 5.03
C LYS A 50 23.85 -5.04 3.96
N PRO A 51 23.16 -3.89 4.12
CA PRO A 51 22.22 -3.40 3.11
C PRO A 51 22.87 -3.20 1.74
N LEU A 52 22.11 -3.49 0.67
CA LEU A 52 22.50 -3.16 -0.69
C LEU A 52 22.52 -1.64 -0.89
N ALA A 53 23.36 -1.16 -1.82
CA ALA A 53 23.39 0.24 -2.20
C ALA A 53 22.07 0.66 -2.87
N ILE A 54 21.74 1.96 -2.78
CA ILE A 54 20.41 2.47 -3.15
C ILE A 54 20.05 2.23 -4.62
N ASN A 55 21.05 2.26 -5.51
CA ASN A 55 20.90 1.99 -6.94
C ASN A 55 20.65 0.51 -7.26
N THR A 56 20.99 -0.39 -6.35
CA THR A 56 20.84 -1.84 -6.53
C THR A 56 19.64 -2.40 -5.77
N CYS A 57 19.34 -1.85 -4.59
CA CYS A 57 18.32 -2.41 -3.70
C CYS A 57 16.89 -2.30 -4.21
N LEU A 58 16.59 -1.34 -5.10
CA LEU A 58 15.22 -1.11 -5.58
C LEU A 58 14.61 -2.31 -6.30
N TRP A 59 15.42 -3.03 -7.06
CA TRP A 59 14.98 -4.11 -7.95
C TRP A 59 15.65 -5.46 -7.65
N THR A 60 16.52 -5.51 -6.65
CA THR A 60 17.15 -6.75 -6.21
C THR A 60 16.32 -7.40 -5.12
N GLN A 61 16.08 -8.71 -5.26
CA GLN A 61 15.43 -9.51 -4.23
C GLN A 61 16.20 -9.41 -2.89
N PRO A 62 15.54 -9.03 -1.78
CA PRO A 62 16.17 -9.05 -0.47
C PRO A 62 16.59 -10.46 -0.03
N SER A 63 17.69 -10.54 0.72
CA SER A 63 18.15 -11.82 1.28
C SER A 63 17.21 -12.33 2.38
N ASP A 64 16.96 -13.63 2.40
CA ASP A 64 16.13 -14.31 3.40
C ASP A 64 16.63 -14.09 4.82
N VAL A 65 17.94 -13.93 5.01
CA VAL A 65 18.57 -13.74 6.32
C VAL A 65 18.25 -12.38 6.95
N ASN A 66 17.72 -11.44 6.17
CA ASN A 66 17.35 -10.10 6.63
C ASN A 66 15.86 -9.98 7.04
N ILE A 67 15.09 -11.08 6.98
CA ILE A 67 13.66 -11.10 7.30
C ILE A 67 13.41 -11.99 8.51
N LEU A 68 12.53 -11.55 9.42
CA LEU A 68 12.06 -12.34 10.56
C LEU A 68 10.87 -13.22 10.17
N TRP A 69 11.14 -14.47 9.83
CA TRP A 69 10.14 -15.38 9.25
C TRP A 69 9.17 -16.05 10.24
N ASN A 70 9.35 -15.87 11.56
CA ASN A 70 8.73 -16.71 12.59
C ASN A 70 7.20 -16.81 12.48
N HIS A 71 6.52 -15.71 12.17
CA HIS A 71 5.05 -15.62 12.13
C HIS A 71 4.45 -15.66 10.70
N TYR A 72 5.26 -15.90 9.67
CA TYR A 72 4.78 -16.09 8.30
C TYR A 72 4.64 -17.57 7.94
N LYS A 73 3.73 -17.91 7.04
CA LYS A 73 3.63 -19.28 6.50
C LYS A 73 4.84 -19.63 5.66
N CYS A 74 5.24 -18.72 4.77
CA CYS A 74 6.51 -18.84 4.06
C CYS A 74 7.70 -18.55 4.98
N LYS A 75 8.80 -19.29 4.75
CA LYS A 75 10.07 -19.14 5.49
C LYS A 75 11.24 -18.69 4.61
N SER A 76 10.94 -18.32 3.37
CA SER A 76 11.88 -17.81 2.38
C SER A 76 11.14 -17.01 1.32
N TYR A 77 11.88 -16.15 0.62
CA TYR A 77 11.39 -15.37 -0.50
C TYR A 77 10.95 -16.27 -1.67
N SER A 78 11.68 -17.37 -1.90
CA SER A 78 11.32 -18.38 -2.91
C SER A 78 9.92 -18.96 -2.68
N CYS A 79 9.51 -19.10 -1.42
CA CYS A 79 8.14 -19.52 -1.08
C CYS A 79 7.10 -18.43 -1.41
N LEU A 80 7.44 -17.14 -1.33
CA LEU A 80 6.50 -16.05 -1.63
C LEU A 80 6.21 -15.94 -3.15
N VAL A 81 7.22 -16.21 -3.98
CA VAL A 81 7.15 -16.04 -5.44
C VAL A 81 6.83 -17.31 -6.23
N SER A 82 7.00 -18.50 -5.65
CA SER A 82 6.78 -19.75 -6.38
C SER A 82 5.31 -19.99 -6.72
N ASN A 83 5.03 -20.40 -7.95
CA ASN A 83 3.69 -20.81 -8.37
C ASN A 83 3.21 -22.06 -7.61
N GLN A 84 4.12 -22.90 -7.10
CA GLN A 84 3.80 -24.11 -6.34
C GLN A 84 3.35 -23.82 -4.90
N THR A 85 3.44 -22.58 -4.45
CA THR A 85 3.10 -22.16 -3.08
C THR A 85 1.94 -21.17 -3.03
N ILE A 86 1.28 -20.91 -4.17
CA ILE A 86 0.26 -19.87 -4.31
C ILE A 86 -0.87 -19.99 -3.27
N ASP A 87 -1.34 -21.20 -2.98
CA ASP A 87 -2.43 -21.46 -2.02
C ASP A 87 -1.97 -21.57 -0.56
N ARG A 88 -0.65 -21.65 -0.30
CA ARG A 88 -0.07 -21.90 1.03
C ARG A 88 0.79 -20.77 1.57
N ARG A 89 1.11 -19.76 0.75
CA ARG A 89 1.98 -18.63 1.13
C ARG A 89 1.40 -17.67 2.17
N GLY A 90 0.07 -17.69 2.38
CA GLY A 90 -0.58 -16.96 3.47
C GLY A 90 -1.05 -15.54 3.17
N PHE A 91 -0.91 -15.08 1.93
CA PHE A 91 -1.44 -13.80 1.43
C PHE A 91 -2.09 -13.98 0.06
N PHE A 92 -3.07 -13.14 -0.27
CA PHE A 92 -3.90 -13.31 -1.47
C PHE A 92 -4.17 -12.03 -2.27
N LYS A 93 -4.09 -10.83 -1.65
CA LYS A 93 -4.49 -9.58 -2.31
C LYS A 93 -3.59 -9.14 -3.48
N CYS A 94 -2.30 -9.50 -3.47
CA CYS A 94 -1.41 -9.17 -4.57
C CYS A 94 -0.62 -10.40 -5.00
N VAL A 95 -0.93 -10.95 -6.17
CA VAL A 95 -0.35 -12.24 -6.59
C VAL A 95 1.15 -12.14 -6.87
N ASP A 96 1.57 -11.01 -7.43
CA ASP A 96 2.93 -10.78 -7.94
C ASP A 96 3.72 -9.74 -7.14
N CYS A 97 3.25 -9.31 -5.96
CA CYS A 97 3.92 -8.24 -5.19
C CYS A 97 5.38 -8.53 -4.85
N PHE A 98 5.77 -9.80 -4.69
CA PHE A 98 7.16 -10.17 -4.41
C PHE A 98 7.98 -10.44 -5.69
N ASN A 99 7.38 -10.39 -6.88
CA ASN A 99 8.12 -10.45 -8.13
C ASN A 99 8.58 -9.04 -8.53
N LEU A 100 9.83 -8.70 -8.20
CA LEU A 100 10.39 -7.36 -8.43
C LEU A 100 10.70 -7.08 -9.91
N SER A 101 10.64 -8.09 -10.79
CA SER A 101 10.89 -7.90 -12.22
C SER A 101 9.68 -7.37 -13.00
N LYS A 102 8.51 -7.25 -12.36
CA LYS A 102 7.27 -6.77 -12.99
C LYS A 102 7.05 -5.27 -12.72
N THR A 103 7.03 -4.46 -13.77
CA THR A 103 6.76 -3.00 -13.71
C THR A 103 5.40 -2.65 -14.34
N GLY A 104 4.34 -2.76 -13.54
CA GLY A 104 2.94 -2.63 -14.02
C GLY A 104 2.49 -1.26 -14.51
N TRP A 105 3.32 -0.21 -14.44
CA TRP A 105 2.94 1.17 -14.80
C TRP A 105 3.82 1.83 -15.88
N ASP A 106 4.68 1.07 -16.56
CA ASP A 106 5.53 1.60 -17.63
C ASP A 106 4.93 1.43 -19.03
N ILE A 107 4.11 0.39 -19.23
CA ILE A 107 3.64 -0.01 -20.56
C ILE A 107 2.24 0.56 -20.77
N PRO A 108 2.03 1.41 -21.79
CA PRO A 108 0.69 1.85 -22.16
C PRO A 108 -0.16 0.65 -22.55
N THR A 109 -1.32 0.54 -21.94
CA THR A 109 -2.32 -0.48 -22.26
C THR A 109 -3.44 0.12 -23.11
N ASN A 110 -4.12 -0.71 -23.90
CA ASN A 110 -5.28 -0.24 -24.65
C ASN A 110 -6.42 0.16 -23.70
N ASP A 111 -6.84 1.42 -23.78
CA ASP A 111 -7.91 2.04 -22.97
C ASP A 111 -9.24 1.28 -22.97
N SER A 112 -9.52 0.50 -24.03
CA SER A 112 -10.74 -0.31 -24.12
C SER A 112 -10.68 -1.60 -23.28
N VAL A 113 -9.47 -2.02 -22.85
CA VAL A 113 -9.21 -3.30 -22.19
C VAL A 113 -8.62 -3.12 -20.79
N SER A 114 -8.00 -1.97 -20.52
CA SER A 114 -7.34 -1.69 -19.24
C SER A 114 -7.77 -0.35 -18.65
N ALA A 115 -7.92 -0.33 -17.32
CA ALA A 115 -8.13 0.89 -16.57
C ALA A 115 -6.80 1.56 -16.15
N GLU A 116 -5.64 0.96 -16.43
CA GLU A 116 -4.35 1.45 -15.91
C GLU A 116 -3.91 2.75 -16.60
N PHE A 117 -3.29 3.65 -15.83
CA PHE A 117 -2.57 4.81 -16.34
C PHE A 117 -1.07 4.58 -16.14
N THR A 118 -0.24 5.07 -17.06
CA THR A 118 1.21 4.95 -16.86
C THR A 118 1.73 6.05 -15.94
N ILE A 119 2.82 5.79 -15.21
CA ILE A 119 3.46 6.84 -14.40
C ILE A 119 3.86 8.04 -15.26
N ASN A 120 4.35 7.80 -16.49
CA ASN A 120 4.75 8.87 -17.39
C ASN A 120 3.55 9.75 -17.80
N GLU A 121 2.41 9.14 -18.14
CA GLU A 121 1.17 9.86 -18.44
C GLU A 121 0.75 10.77 -17.27
N VAL A 122 0.77 10.24 -16.04
CA VAL A 122 0.41 11.01 -14.84
C VAL A 122 1.39 12.15 -14.57
N LEU A 123 2.70 11.92 -14.65
CA LEU A 123 3.70 12.96 -14.42
C LEU A 123 3.67 14.07 -15.48
N LEU A 124 3.33 13.74 -16.73
CA LEU A 124 3.22 14.73 -17.82
C LEU A 124 2.05 15.70 -17.63
N LEU A 125 1.02 15.33 -16.87
CA LEU A 125 -0.11 16.23 -16.58
C LEU A 125 0.28 17.36 -15.61
N LYS A 126 1.31 17.16 -14.77
CA LYS A 126 1.82 18.17 -13.83
C LYS A 126 3.36 18.17 -13.77
N PRO A 127 4.05 18.57 -14.85
CA PRO A 127 5.51 18.48 -14.94
C PRO A 127 6.20 19.26 -13.82
N GLY A 128 7.01 18.58 -13.01
CA GLY A 128 7.77 19.19 -11.91
C GLY A 128 6.98 19.54 -10.65
N GLU A 129 5.65 19.31 -10.63
CA GLU A 129 4.82 19.61 -9.45
C GLU A 129 4.69 18.42 -8.49
N ILE A 130 4.85 17.18 -8.97
CA ILE A 130 4.72 15.96 -8.16
C ILE A 130 6.08 15.57 -7.59
N ARG A 131 6.25 15.69 -6.27
CA ARG A 131 7.56 15.51 -5.59
C ARG A 131 7.50 14.58 -4.40
N ILE A 132 6.41 14.64 -3.64
CA ILE A 132 6.16 13.79 -2.48
C ILE A 132 4.76 13.18 -2.51
N GLY A 133 4.64 11.92 -2.12
CA GLY A 133 3.35 11.25 -2.13
C GLY A 133 3.25 10.05 -1.20
N LEU A 134 2.07 9.43 -1.24
CA LEU A 134 1.71 8.25 -0.49
C LEU A 134 1.20 7.18 -1.45
N ASP A 135 1.65 5.95 -1.29
CA ASP A 135 1.08 4.76 -1.91
C ASP A 135 0.42 3.90 -0.82
N PHE A 136 -0.90 3.87 -0.79
CA PHE A 136 -1.68 3.06 0.16
C PHE A 136 -2.14 1.77 -0.51
N SER A 137 -1.21 0.81 -0.64
CA SER A 137 -1.45 -0.42 -1.40
C SER A 137 -0.78 -1.63 -0.73
N PRO A 138 -1.37 -2.84 -0.77
CA PRO A 138 -0.80 -4.06 -0.21
C PRO A 138 0.27 -4.63 -1.15
N THR A 139 1.33 -3.84 -1.39
CA THR A 139 2.45 -4.16 -2.28
C THR A 139 3.78 -4.07 -1.53
N THR A 140 4.87 -4.44 -2.20
CA THR A 140 6.23 -4.33 -1.66
C THR A 140 6.92 -3.02 -2.05
N GLY A 141 6.16 -2.00 -2.45
CA GLY A 141 6.69 -0.67 -2.81
C GLY A 141 7.15 -0.51 -4.26
N THR A 142 6.64 -1.33 -5.19
CA THR A 142 7.02 -1.22 -6.62
C THR A 142 6.66 0.14 -7.21
N PHE A 143 5.48 0.68 -6.91
CA PHE A 143 5.12 2.03 -7.31
C PHE A 143 6.12 3.07 -6.76
N ALA A 144 6.45 2.97 -5.47
CA ALA A 144 7.43 3.86 -4.84
C ALA A 144 8.83 3.76 -5.47
N ALA A 145 9.28 2.57 -5.87
CA ALA A 145 10.54 2.39 -6.59
C ALA A 145 10.53 3.10 -7.96
N MET A 146 9.47 2.92 -8.75
CA MET A 146 9.35 3.55 -10.08
C MET A 146 9.25 5.08 -10.00
N MET A 147 8.53 5.59 -8.98
CA MET A 147 8.43 7.02 -8.71
C MET A 147 9.78 7.60 -8.26
N ARG A 148 10.57 6.84 -7.49
CA ARG A 148 11.92 7.25 -7.06
C ARG A 148 12.89 7.40 -8.22
N GLU A 149 12.83 6.53 -9.23
CA GLU A 149 13.64 6.66 -10.45
C GLU A 149 13.33 7.96 -11.22
N ARG A 150 12.16 8.55 -10.97
CA ARG A 150 11.70 9.84 -11.51
C ARG A 150 11.83 10.97 -10.48
N ASN A 151 12.65 10.78 -9.45
CA ASN A 151 12.92 11.74 -8.38
C ASN A 151 11.70 12.12 -7.52
N VAL A 152 10.70 11.25 -7.42
CA VAL A 152 9.55 11.44 -6.53
C VAL A 152 9.68 10.56 -5.29
N THR A 153 9.51 11.13 -4.11
CA THR A 153 9.57 10.40 -2.85
C THR A 153 8.17 9.91 -2.46
N ILE A 154 8.01 8.59 -2.36
CA ILE A 154 6.75 7.97 -1.96
C ILE A 154 6.92 7.23 -0.64
N ALA A 155 6.02 7.48 0.30
CA ALA A 155 5.82 6.62 1.46
C ALA A 155 4.84 5.49 1.08
N SER A 156 5.20 4.23 1.35
CA SER A 156 4.35 3.07 1.08
C SER A 156 3.63 2.63 2.36
N ALA A 157 2.32 2.85 2.43
CA ALA A 157 1.49 2.45 3.55
C ALA A 157 0.89 1.06 3.35
N THR A 158 1.21 0.13 4.25
CA THR A 158 0.65 -1.23 4.25
C THR A 158 0.88 -1.95 5.57
N LEU A 159 0.07 -2.98 5.85
CA LEU A 159 0.32 -3.95 6.91
C LEU A 159 1.03 -5.19 6.36
N ASN A 160 1.55 -6.03 7.26
CA ASN A 160 2.14 -7.32 6.93
C ASN A 160 1.05 -8.38 6.83
N LEU A 161 0.22 -8.28 5.78
CA LEU A 161 -0.95 -9.13 5.54
C LEU A 161 -0.58 -10.56 5.12
N GLY A 162 0.02 -11.32 6.04
CA GLY A 162 0.45 -12.71 5.82
C GLY A 162 1.80 -12.86 5.13
N ALA A 163 2.47 -11.75 4.82
CA ALA A 163 3.80 -11.70 4.22
C ALA A 163 4.59 -10.46 4.71
N PRO A 164 5.93 -10.45 4.60
CA PRO A 164 6.81 -9.40 5.14
C PRO A 164 6.87 -8.15 4.23
N PHE A 165 5.73 -7.49 4.00
CA PHE A 165 5.65 -6.34 3.10
C PHE A 165 6.54 -5.17 3.54
N ASN A 166 6.48 -4.80 4.81
CA ASN A 166 7.19 -3.62 5.34
C ASN A 166 8.70 -3.86 5.43
N GLU A 167 9.12 -5.06 5.79
CA GLU A 167 10.52 -5.47 5.78
C GLU A 167 11.09 -5.42 4.37
N VAL A 168 10.34 -5.92 3.37
CA VAL A 168 10.78 -5.87 1.97
C VAL A 168 10.82 -4.43 1.45
N ILE A 169 9.83 -3.58 1.76
CA ILE A 169 9.87 -2.14 1.41
C ILE A 169 11.14 -1.50 1.99
N ALA A 170 11.43 -1.72 3.28
CA ALA A 170 12.62 -1.17 3.94
C ALA A 170 13.93 -1.69 3.33
N LEU A 171 14.02 -2.99 3.05
CA LEU A 171 15.21 -3.61 2.43
C LEU A 171 15.46 -3.15 0.99
N ARG A 172 14.42 -2.64 0.31
CA ARG A 172 14.53 -1.96 -0.98
C ARG A 172 14.93 -0.48 -0.86
N GLY A 173 15.21 0.02 0.35
CA GLY A 173 15.58 1.42 0.58
C GLY A 173 14.41 2.40 0.41
N LEU A 174 13.17 1.89 0.46
CA LEU A 174 11.94 2.67 0.37
C LEU A 174 11.38 2.95 1.77
N LEU A 175 10.42 3.87 1.87
CA LEU A 175 9.86 4.33 3.15
C LEU A 175 8.55 3.57 3.46
N PRO A 176 8.54 2.57 4.35
CA PRO A 176 7.30 1.94 4.79
C PRO A 176 6.58 2.78 5.85
N LEU A 177 5.25 2.79 5.77
CA LEU A 177 4.36 3.24 6.84
C LEU A 177 3.50 2.05 7.29
N TYR A 178 3.75 1.57 8.50
CA TYR A 178 3.02 0.45 9.08
C TYR A 178 1.69 0.92 9.69
N ILE A 179 0.67 1.04 8.84
CA ILE A 179 -0.62 1.65 9.21
C ILE A 179 -1.80 0.90 8.59
N SER A 180 -2.93 0.82 9.31
CA SER A 180 -4.19 0.26 8.81
C SER A 180 -4.98 1.32 8.03
N ILE A 181 -5.85 0.90 7.12
CA ILE A 181 -6.74 1.79 6.39
C ILE A 181 -7.75 2.52 7.29
N GLY A 182 -8.06 1.96 8.45
CA GLY A 182 -8.91 2.60 9.45
C GLY A 182 -8.18 3.64 10.31
N SER A 183 -6.85 3.72 10.21
CA SER A 183 -6.06 4.67 10.97
C SER A 183 -5.97 6.01 10.25
N ARG A 184 -5.94 7.10 11.02
CA ARG A 184 -5.65 8.43 10.49
C ARG A 184 -4.19 8.52 10.04
N LEU A 185 -3.96 9.01 8.83
CA LEU A 185 -2.64 9.18 8.25
C LEU A 185 -1.77 10.14 9.08
N PRO A 186 -0.50 9.80 9.36
CA PRO A 186 0.40 10.57 10.21
C PRO A 186 1.05 11.75 9.47
N PHE A 187 0.29 12.44 8.62
CA PHE A 187 0.72 13.65 7.92
C PHE A 187 -0.08 14.85 8.41
N PHE A 188 0.55 16.02 8.39
CA PHE A 188 -0.16 17.29 8.52
C PHE A 188 -1.09 17.52 7.32
N ASP A 189 -2.00 18.46 7.46
CA ASP A 189 -2.95 18.79 6.40
C ASP A 189 -2.21 19.41 5.20
N ASN A 190 -2.66 19.11 3.99
CA ASN A 190 -2.09 19.61 2.73
C ASN A 190 -0.59 19.32 2.52
N THR A 191 -0.12 18.15 2.97
CA THR A 191 1.28 17.74 2.89
C THR A 191 1.68 17.21 1.51
N LEU A 192 0.88 16.37 0.87
CA LEU A 192 1.30 15.52 -0.25
C LEU A 192 0.88 16.08 -1.61
N ASP A 193 1.70 15.84 -2.64
CA ASP A 193 1.38 16.15 -4.03
C ASP A 193 0.50 15.07 -4.68
N ILE A 194 0.66 13.82 -4.25
CA ILE A 194 -0.09 12.68 -4.79
C ILE A 194 -0.41 11.64 -3.71
N VAL A 195 -1.61 11.08 -3.77
CA VAL A 195 -2.02 9.87 -3.04
C VAL A 195 -2.44 8.84 -4.08
N HIS A 196 -1.79 7.68 -4.04
CA HIS A 196 -2.01 6.56 -4.93
C HIS A 196 -2.54 5.35 -4.13
N SER A 197 -3.42 4.57 -4.73
CA SER A 197 -3.84 3.27 -4.22
C SER A 197 -4.13 2.33 -5.38
N THR A 198 -3.61 1.11 -5.33
CA THR A 198 -3.88 0.06 -6.32
C THR A 198 -4.39 -1.23 -5.67
N LEU A 199 -5.43 -1.84 -6.26
CA LEU A 199 -5.96 -3.17 -5.88
C LEU A 199 -6.31 -3.35 -4.38
N PHE A 200 -6.47 -2.26 -3.64
CA PHE A 200 -6.64 -2.28 -2.19
C PHE A 200 -8.07 -1.96 -1.78
N LEU A 201 -8.53 -0.79 -2.22
CA LEU A 201 -9.93 -0.39 -2.18
C LEU A 201 -10.63 -1.20 -3.27
N ASP A 202 -11.46 -2.15 -2.85
CA ASP A 202 -12.26 -3.00 -3.72
C ASP A 202 -13.63 -3.24 -3.05
N GLY A 203 -14.51 -4.00 -3.69
CA GLY A 203 -15.90 -4.20 -3.27
C GLY A 203 -16.13 -4.70 -1.83
N TRP A 204 -15.10 -5.11 -1.09
CA TRP A 204 -15.23 -5.39 0.36
C TRP A 204 -15.47 -4.13 1.21
N ILE A 205 -15.04 -2.94 0.75
CA ILE A 205 -15.04 -1.73 1.59
C ILE A 205 -16.44 -1.12 1.69
N GLY A 206 -16.99 -1.04 2.90
CA GLY A 206 -18.27 -0.34 3.10
C GLY A 206 -18.14 1.17 2.84
N ILE A 207 -19.23 1.80 2.36
CA ILE A 207 -19.27 3.22 1.99
C ILE A 207 -18.83 4.15 3.14
N HIS A 208 -19.26 3.87 4.38
CA HIS A 208 -18.85 4.69 5.53
C HIS A 208 -17.34 4.65 5.79
N LEU A 209 -16.72 3.46 5.65
CA LEU A 209 -15.26 3.34 5.80
C LEU A 209 -14.55 4.04 4.63
N LEU A 210 -15.05 3.88 3.40
CA LEU A 210 -14.51 4.59 2.24
C LEU A 210 -14.55 6.11 2.43
N GLN A 211 -15.63 6.66 2.99
CA GLN A 211 -15.75 8.08 3.30
C GLN A 211 -14.64 8.54 4.26
N PHE A 212 -14.42 7.83 5.37
CA PHE A 212 -13.31 8.16 6.28
C PHE A 212 -11.96 8.16 5.56
N VAL A 213 -11.72 7.18 4.68
CA VAL A 213 -10.49 7.08 3.89
C VAL A 213 -10.33 8.27 2.95
N ILE A 214 -11.32 8.55 2.10
CA ILE A 214 -11.19 9.60 1.08
C ILE A 214 -11.14 11.00 1.70
N PHE A 215 -11.80 11.23 2.85
CA PHE A 215 -11.68 12.50 3.58
C PHE A 215 -10.30 12.66 4.23
N ASP A 216 -9.71 11.59 4.76
CA ASP A 216 -8.34 11.66 5.29
C ASP A 216 -7.30 11.82 4.17
N TRP A 217 -7.55 11.23 2.99
CA TRP A 217 -6.75 11.44 1.78
C TRP A 217 -6.88 12.87 1.24
N ASP A 218 -8.11 13.43 1.18
CA ASP A 218 -8.31 14.85 0.87
C ASP A 218 -7.52 15.72 1.84
N ARG A 219 -7.63 15.46 3.15
CA ARG A 219 -6.94 16.24 4.18
C ARG A 219 -5.44 16.29 3.95
N VAL A 220 -4.78 15.18 3.61
CA VAL A 220 -3.32 15.17 3.39
C VAL A 220 -2.91 15.68 2.02
N LEU A 221 -3.79 15.67 1.02
CA LEU A 221 -3.51 16.23 -0.30
C LEU A 221 -3.53 17.76 -0.25
N ARG A 222 -2.51 18.38 -0.83
CA ARG A 222 -2.50 19.84 -1.00
C ARG A 222 -3.49 20.31 -2.07
N PRO A 223 -3.87 21.59 -2.11
CA PRO A 223 -4.61 22.15 -3.24
C PRO A 223 -3.90 21.84 -4.56
N LYS A 224 -4.63 21.40 -5.57
CA LYS A 224 -4.10 20.91 -6.87
C LYS A 224 -3.29 19.60 -6.79
N GLY A 225 -3.23 18.95 -5.64
CA GLY A 225 -2.68 17.60 -5.50
C GLY A 225 -3.55 16.56 -6.21
N LEU A 226 -2.96 15.40 -6.50
CA LEU A 226 -3.58 14.33 -7.26
C LEU A 226 -4.01 13.17 -6.38
N LEU A 227 -5.27 12.77 -6.50
CA LEU A 227 -5.75 11.48 -6.05
C LEU A 227 -5.74 10.51 -7.24
N TRP A 228 -4.90 9.49 -7.17
CA TRP A 228 -4.82 8.42 -8.15
C TRP A 228 -5.40 7.13 -7.57
N VAL A 229 -6.63 6.80 -7.98
CA VAL A 229 -7.26 5.51 -7.71
C VAL A 229 -6.95 4.60 -8.89
N ASP A 230 -6.22 3.53 -8.66
CA ASP A 230 -5.81 2.57 -9.68
C ASP A 230 -6.49 1.22 -9.48
N ARG A 231 -7.22 0.75 -10.49
CA ARG A 231 -7.85 -0.57 -10.52
C ARG A 231 -8.66 -0.90 -9.25
N PHE A 232 -9.42 0.08 -8.74
CA PHE A 232 -10.52 -0.22 -7.83
C PHE A 232 -11.46 -1.20 -8.53
N PHE A 233 -11.94 -2.23 -7.86
CA PHE A 233 -12.89 -3.16 -8.49
C PHE A 233 -14.01 -3.57 -7.56
N CYS A 234 -15.20 -3.74 -8.13
CA CYS A 234 -16.34 -4.29 -7.43
C CYS A 234 -17.31 -4.89 -8.46
N LYS A 235 -18.41 -5.48 -7.96
CA LYS A 235 -19.51 -5.91 -8.83
C LYS A 235 -20.09 -4.71 -9.58
N LYS A 236 -20.54 -4.96 -10.81
CA LYS A 236 -21.16 -3.96 -11.68
C LYS A 236 -22.33 -3.23 -11.02
N ASP A 237 -23.18 -3.96 -10.30
CA ASP A 237 -24.34 -3.41 -9.60
C ASP A 237 -23.96 -2.40 -8.51
N ASP A 238 -22.81 -2.60 -7.86
CA ASP A 238 -22.31 -1.73 -6.78
C ASP A 238 -21.46 -0.57 -7.31
N MET A 239 -20.92 -0.67 -8.53
CA MET A 239 -19.94 0.29 -9.07
C MET A 239 -20.45 1.73 -9.02
N LYS A 240 -21.73 1.94 -9.36
CA LYS A 240 -22.32 3.29 -9.33
C LYS A 240 -22.21 3.95 -7.96
N LEU A 241 -22.43 3.21 -6.87
CA LEU A 241 -22.33 3.75 -5.50
C LEU A 241 -20.92 4.28 -5.22
N TYR A 242 -19.88 3.53 -5.60
CA TYR A 242 -18.50 3.94 -5.40
C TYR A 242 -18.12 5.14 -6.27
N LEU A 243 -18.52 5.14 -7.55
CA LEU A 243 -18.25 6.27 -8.45
C LEU A 243 -18.90 7.57 -7.96
N ASP A 244 -20.12 7.47 -7.40
CA ASP A 244 -20.84 8.61 -6.83
C ASP A 244 -20.08 9.19 -5.62
N GLU A 245 -19.49 8.36 -4.76
CA GLU A 245 -18.67 8.85 -3.63
C GLU A 245 -17.42 9.62 -4.10
N PHE A 246 -16.69 9.11 -5.10
CA PHE A 246 -15.56 9.85 -5.67
C PHE A 246 -16.00 11.14 -6.37
N ALA A 247 -17.17 11.15 -7.01
CA ALA A 247 -17.72 12.35 -7.65
C ALA A 247 -18.13 13.43 -6.64
N ARG A 248 -18.66 13.03 -5.47
CA ARG A 248 -19.05 13.94 -4.37
C ARG A 248 -17.88 14.75 -3.81
N LEU A 249 -16.64 14.29 -3.99
CA LEU A 249 -15.45 15.06 -3.61
C LEU A 249 -15.30 16.36 -4.43
N GLY A 250 -15.98 16.54 -5.56
CA GLY A 250 -15.87 17.75 -6.37
C GLY A 250 -14.47 17.98 -6.95
N TYR A 251 -13.67 16.91 -7.08
CA TYR A 251 -12.36 16.97 -7.72
C TYR A 251 -12.51 17.08 -9.23
N LYS A 252 -11.55 17.76 -9.87
CA LYS A 252 -11.48 17.81 -11.33
C LYS A 252 -11.02 16.45 -11.85
N LYS A 253 -11.82 15.84 -12.74
CA LYS A 253 -11.47 14.57 -13.39
C LYS A 253 -10.43 14.83 -14.49
N LEU A 254 -9.20 14.40 -14.29
CA LEU A 254 -8.15 14.47 -15.32
C LEU A 254 -8.18 13.24 -16.21
N LEU A 255 -8.26 12.06 -15.58
CA LEU A 255 -8.41 10.77 -16.24
C LEU A 255 -9.49 9.96 -15.53
N TRP A 256 -10.28 9.19 -16.28
CA TRP A 256 -11.39 8.40 -15.73
C TRP A 256 -11.69 7.22 -16.66
N ARG A 257 -11.47 5.99 -16.18
CA ARG A 257 -11.72 4.75 -16.94
C ARG A 257 -12.52 3.77 -16.11
N VAL A 258 -13.57 3.20 -16.71
CA VAL A 258 -14.32 2.06 -16.17
C VAL A 258 -14.36 1.00 -17.24
N VAL A 259 -13.80 -0.18 -16.97
CA VAL A 259 -13.70 -1.28 -17.95
C VAL A 259 -14.13 -2.61 -17.32
N PRO A 260 -14.63 -3.57 -18.11
CA PRO A 260 -14.88 -4.92 -17.61
C PRO A 260 -13.62 -5.57 -17.06
N LYS A 261 -13.73 -6.25 -15.92
CA LYS A 261 -12.64 -7.05 -15.36
C LYS A 261 -12.67 -8.45 -15.98
N THR A 262 -11.71 -8.74 -16.86
CA THR A 262 -11.71 -9.96 -17.70
C THR A 262 -10.79 -11.08 -17.20
N ASP A 263 -10.07 -10.86 -16.09
CA ASP A 263 -9.15 -11.82 -15.48
C ASP A 263 -9.86 -13.01 -14.80
N LYS A 264 -11.15 -12.87 -14.50
CA LYS A 264 -12.01 -13.90 -13.89
C LYS A 264 -13.39 -13.91 -14.54
N LEU A 265 -14.01 -15.09 -14.57
CA LEU A 265 -15.43 -15.24 -14.88
C LEU A 265 -16.25 -14.52 -13.80
N GLY A 266 -16.78 -13.35 -14.11
CA GLY A 266 -17.57 -12.54 -13.18
C GLY A 266 -18.11 -11.26 -13.83
N ASP A 267 -19.02 -10.59 -13.14
CA ASP A 267 -19.58 -9.29 -13.52
C ASP A 267 -18.94 -8.17 -12.68
N GLU A 268 -17.61 -8.17 -12.63
CA GLU A 268 -16.83 -7.14 -11.96
C GLU A 268 -16.35 -6.08 -12.96
N LEU A 269 -16.21 -4.85 -12.49
CA LEU A 269 -15.65 -3.74 -13.24
C LEU A 269 -14.39 -3.25 -12.55
N PHE A 270 -13.38 -2.88 -13.34
CA PHE A 270 -12.28 -2.03 -12.88
C PHE A 270 -12.64 -0.56 -13.06
N PHE A 271 -12.25 0.24 -12.09
CA PHE A 271 -12.31 1.69 -12.09
C PHE A 271 -10.92 2.25 -11.76
N SER A 272 -10.44 3.15 -12.61
CA SER A 272 -9.30 3.99 -12.31
C SER A 272 -9.63 5.45 -12.58
N ALA A 273 -9.12 6.33 -11.74
CA ALA A 273 -9.23 7.77 -11.96
C ALA A 273 -7.99 8.51 -11.46
N LEU A 274 -7.67 9.58 -12.17
CA LEU A 274 -6.75 10.62 -11.72
C LEU A 274 -7.57 11.89 -11.50
N LEU A 275 -7.64 12.33 -10.25
CA LEU A 275 -8.50 13.41 -9.78
C LEU A 275 -7.65 14.52 -9.17
N GLU A 276 -7.85 15.77 -9.59
CA GLU A 276 -7.15 16.93 -9.04
C GLU A 276 -8.00 17.62 -7.96
N LYS A 277 -7.42 17.79 -6.77
CA LYS A 277 -8.07 18.47 -5.63
C LYS A 277 -8.31 19.95 -5.95
N PRO A 278 -9.53 20.48 -5.80
CA PRO A 278 -9.80 21.89 -6.03
C PRO A 278 -9.19 22.75 -4.91
N SER A 279 -9.00 24.03 -5.19
CA SER A 279 -8.75 25.00 -4.12
C SER A 279 -10.06 25.31 -3.42
N ARG A 280 -10.12 25.06 -2.11
CA ARG A 280 -11.28 25.37 -1.26
C ARG A 280 -10.86 26.50 -0.31
N GLY A 281 -11.60 27.60 -0.35
CA GLY A 281 -11.41 28.78 0.50
C GLY A 281 -12.75 29.16 1.10
#